data_AF-A0A4S4BPB3-F1
#
_entry.id   AF-A0A4S4BPB3-F1
#
_cell.length_a   1.000
_cell.length_b   1.000
_cell.length_c   1.000
_cell.angle_alpha   90.00
_cell.angle_beta   90.00
_cell.angle_gamma   90.00
#
_symmetry.space_group_name_H-M   'P 1'
#
loop_
_entity.id
_entity.type
_entity.pdbx_description
1 polymer ?
#
loop_
_entity_poly.entity_id
_entity_poly.type
_entity_poly.pdbx_seq_one_letter_code
_entity_poly.pdbx_strand_id
1 'polypeptide(L)'
;MLIKRIIQLLFLSIGGMLGILFMPELLRILNMQDIPFINTPYTLAVLGAIVFFVATFWLVDYVVNWIKVLEEAVVKAPVTDVLFGSLGLIFGLIIAFLIGIPLNEIQYPVFNTIIPIFLTLLLGYLGFQIGFKKRDELINLFSTQNRIGKKKGAAEEESEIEDKKLKILDTSVIIDGRIADICQTGFLEGTIVIPQFVLEELQHIADSSDVLKRNRGRRGLDILNRIQKELAINVEIYEGDFEDIQEVDSKLVKLAKLTSGVVVTNDFNLNKVCELQKVHVLNINDLANAVKPVVLPGEEMNVQVIKDGKEHNQGIAYLDDGTMIVVEEGRNYIGKHIDVLVTSVLQTSAGRMIFAKPKLLEKAL
;
A
#
# COMPACT_ATOMS: atom_id res chain seq x y z
N MET A 1 -18.62 31.74 9.98
CA MET A 1 -18.90 33.11 10.50
C MET A 1 -17.81 33.63 11.45
N LEU A 2 -17.27 32.81 12.35
CA LEU A 2 -16.30 33.28 13.36
C LEU A 2 -14.98 33.80 12.74
N ILE A 3 -14.41 33.07 11.77
CA ILE A 3 -13.18 33.45 11.05
C ILE A 3 -13.33 34.80 10.31
N LYS A 4 -14.48 35.01 9.65
CA LYS A 4 -14.78 36.26 8.92
C LYS A 4 -14.76 37.49 9.85
N ARG A 5 -15.29 37.35 11.07
CA ARG A 5 -15.27 38.41 12.09
C ARG A 5 -13.86 38.68 12.62
N ILE A 6 -13.05 37.64 12.81
CA ILE A 6 -11.65 37.79 13.24
C ILE A 6 -10.84 38.54 12.19
N ILE A 7 -11.00 38.18 10.91
CA ILE A 7 -10.30 38.87 9.81
C ILE A 7 -10.75 40.33 9.73
N GLN A 8 -12.05 40.62 9.90
CA GLN A 8 -12.57 41.99 9.94
C GLN A 8 -11.95 42.84 11.06
N LEU A 9 -11.77 42.28 12.25
CA LEU A 9 -11.11 42.95 13.36
C LEU A 9 -9.62 43.20 13.07
N LEU A 10 -8.93 42.23 12.45
CA LEU A 10 -7.53 42.38 12.02
C LEU A 10 -7.36 43.49 10.97
N PHE A 11 -8.23 43.52 9.96
CA PHE A 11 -8.23 44.59 8.95
C PHE A 11 -8.48 45.96 9.55
N LEU A 12 -9.37 46.07 10.55
CA LEU A 12 -9.61 47.31 11.28
C LEU A 12 -8.36 47.78 12.04
N SER A 13 -7.68 46.87 12.77
CA SER A 13 -6.46 47.21 13.52
C SER A 13 -5.28 47.56 12.62
N ILE A 14 -5.08 46.79 11.55
CA ILE A 14 -4.01 47.04 10.57
C ILE A 14 -4.29 48.35 9.83
N GLY A 15 -5.54 48.59 9.45
CA GLY A 15 -5.96 49.83 8.81
C GLY A 15 -5.74 51.07 9.67
N GLY A 16 -5.99 50.98 10.98
CA GLY A 16 -5.66 52.06 11.91
C GLY A 16 -4.15 52.33 12.01
N MET A 17 -3.34 51.28 12.11
CA MET A 17 -1.87 51.40 12.17
C MET A 17 -1.28 51.95 10.87
N LEU A 18 -1.71 51.43 9.71
CA LEU A 18 -1.29 51.92 8.40
C LEU A 18 -1.81 53.33 8.12
N GLY A 19 -2.99 53.67 8.65
CA GLY A 19 -3.53 55.03 8.63
C GLY A 19 -2.57 56.03 9.27
N ILE A 20 -2.05 55.72 10.46
CA ILE A 20 -1.07 56.60 11.14
C ILE A 20 0.23 56.71 10.35
N LEU A 21 0.73 55.61 9.78
CA LEU A 21 2.01 55.55 9.08
C LEU A 21 1.98 56.24 7.70
N PHE A 22 0.95 56.00 6.89
CA PHE A 22 0.94 56.36 5.47
C PHE A 22 -0.02 57.50 5.11
N MET A 23 -1.09 57.74 5.89
CA MET A 23 -2.00 58.88 5.59
C MET A 23 -1.35 60.26 5.69
N PRO A 24 -0.38 60.53 6.60
CA PRO A 24 0.31 61.82 6.61
C PRO A 24 1.03 62.12 5.30
N GLU A 25 1.67 61.12 4.70
CA GLU A 25 2.41 61.26 3.46
C GLU A 25 1.47 61.44 2.27
N LEU A 26 0.32 60.76 2.28
CA LEU A 26 -0.76 60.97 1.32
C LEU A 26 -1.36 62.39 1.41
N LEU A 27 -1.64 62.89 2.63
CA LEU A 27 -2.15 64.25 2.85
C LEU A 27 -1.16 65.32 2.41
N ARG A 28 0.14 65.05 2.54
CA ARG A 28 1.23 65.91 2.04
C ARG A 28 1.23 65.98 0.51
N ILE A 29 1.04 64.85 -0.17
CA ILE A 29 0.92 64.81 -1.64
C ILE A 29 -0.34 65.54 -2.13
N LEU A 30 -1.43 65.47 -1.36
CA LEU A 30 -2.71 66.11 -1.66
C LEU A 30 -2.80 67.59 -1.22
N ASN A 31 -1.73 68.18 -0.67
CA ASN A 31 -1.69 69.56 -0.14
C ASN A 31 -2.77 69.87 0.94
N MET A 32 -3.20 68.87 1.72
CA MET A 32 -4.22 69.02 2.77
C MET A 32 -3.65 69.04 4.20
N GLN A 33 -2.35 69.29 4.34
CA GLN A 33 -1.61 69.21 5.60
C GLN A 33 -2.01 70.26 6.65
N ASP A 34 -2.57 71.40 6.22
CA ASP A 34 -2.81 72.57 7.08
C ASP A 34 -4.16 72.54 7.82
N ILE A 35 -4.90 71.42 7.76
CA ILE A 35 -6.15 71.26 8.50
C ILE A 35 -5.83 70.63 9.87
N PRO A 36 -5.76 71.43 10.96
CA PRO A 36 -5.25 70.96 12.27
C PRO A 36 -6.08 69.82 12.89
N PHE A 37 -7.35 69.67 12.49
CA PHE A 37 -8.20 68.58 12.95
C PHE A 37 -7.94 67.24 12.24
N ILE A 38 -7.42 67.23 11.01
CA ILE A 38 -7.23 66.02 10.20
C ILE A 38 -5.84 65.41 10.41
N ASN A 39 -4.85 66.22 10.76
CA ASN A 39 -3.47 65.77 10.96
C ASN A 39 -3.17 65.34 12.41
N THR A 40 -4.17 64.83 13.14
CA THR A 40 -3.95 64.26 14.47
C THR A 40 -3.82 62.73 14.37
N PRO A 41 -2.91 62.08 15.12
CA PRO A 41 -2.71 60.63 15.03
C PRO A 41 -4.00 59.82 15.24
N TYR A 42 -4.89 60.30 16.12
CA TYR A 42 -6.18 59.66 16.37
C TYR A 42 -7.15 59.76 15.19
N THR A 43 -7.20 60.90 14.50
CA THR A 43 -8.09 61.06 13.33
C THR A 43 -7.57 60.28 12.12
N LEU A 44 -6.25 60.26 11.92
CA LEU A 44 -5.60 59.44 10.89
C LEU A 44 -5.82 57.94 11.11
N ALA A 45 -5.77 57.49 12.36
CA ALA A 45 -6.08 56.11 12.72
C ALA A 45 -7.54 55.75 12.41
N VAL A 46 -8.49 56.63 12.76
CA VAL A 46 -9.91 56.41 12.48
C VAL A 46 -10.17 56.41 10.96
N LEU A 47 -9.59 57.35 10.22
CA LEU A 47 -9.70 57.42 8.76
C LEU A 47 -9.14 56.17 8.08
N GLY A 48 -7.94 55.73 8.48
CA GLY A 48 -7.34 54.50 7.96
C GLY A 48 -8.14 53.26 8.31
N ALA A 49 -8.68 53.18 9.53
CA ALA A 49 -9.55 52.08 9.96
C ALA A 49 -10.86 52.04 9.16
N ILE A 50 -11.49 53.19 8.87
CA ILE A 50 -12.69 53.28 8.04
C ILE A 50 -12.40 52.80 6.62
N VAL A 51 -11.30 53.25 6.01
CA VAL A 51 -10.91 52.86 4.65
C VAL A 51 -10.69 51.34 4.55
N PHE A 52 -9.94 50.76 5.48
CA PHE A 52 -9.70 49.31 5.50
C PHE A 52 -10.96 48.50 5.87
N PHE A 53 -11.84 49.04 6.72
CA PHE A 53 -13.12 48.41 7.02
C PHE A 53 -14.00 48.29 5.78
N VAL A 54 -14.06 49.35 4.95
CA VAL A 54 -14.77 49.30 3.67
C VAL A 54 -14.11 48.30 2.71
N ALA A 55 -12.77 48.32 2.60
CA ALA A 55 -12.03 47.37 1.76
C ALA A 55 -12.25 45.91 2.18
N THR A 56 -12.54 45.67 3.45
CA THR A 56 -12.79 44.33 3.99
C THR A 56 -14.01 43.68 3.35
N PHE A 57 -15.05 44.42 2.96
CA PHE A 57 -16.23 43.83 2.32
C PHE A 57 -15.90 43.12 1.00
N TRP A 58 -14.84 43.53 0.30
CA TRP A 58 -14.39 42.87 -0.92
C TRP A 58 -13.31 41.82 -0.68
N LEU A 59 -12.35 42.10 0.21
CA LEU A 59 -11.17 41.26 0.39
C LEU A 59 -11.39 40.06 1.32
N VAL A 60 -12.35 40.16 2.25
CA VAL A 60 -12.50 39.16 3.30
C VAL A 60 -12.81 37.76 2.77
N ASP A 61 -13.62 37.65 1.71
CA ASP A 61 -14.00 36.35 1.18
C ASP A 61 -12.83 35.67 0.46
N TYR A 62 -11.93 36.43 -0.19
CA TYR A 62 -10.70 35.90 -0.76
C TYR A 62 -9.75 35.40 0.33
N VAL A 63 -9.54 36.18 1.39
CA VAL A 63 -8.66 35.80 2.51
C VAL A 63 -9.21 34.55 3.21
N VAL A 64 -10.53 34.49 3.45
CA VAL A 64 -11.17 33.30 4.03
C VAL A 64 -10.97 32.08 3.14
N ASN A 65 -11.13 32.21 1.82
CA ASN A 65 -10.97 31.09 0.90
C ASN A 65 -9.51 30.61 0.85
N TRP A 66 -8.55 31.54 0.85
CA TRP A 66 -7.13 31.22 0.94
C TRP A 66 -6.78 30.48 2.23
N ILE A 67 -7.30 30.92 3.37
CA ILE A 67 -7.09 30.24 4.65
C ILE A 67 -7.66 28.82 4.61
N LYS A 68 -8.85 28.62 4.05
CA LYS A 68 -9.46 27.29 3.92
C LYS A 68 -8.64 26.36 3.03
N VAL A 69 -8.12 26.85 1.90
CA VAL A 69 -7.25 26.06 1.02
C VAL A 69 -5.98 25.67 1.74
N LEU A 70 -5.40 26.59 2.52
CA LEU A 70 -4.19 26.33 3.30
C LEU A 70 -4.46 25.34 4.45
N GLU A 71 -5.60 25.49 5.13
CA GLU A 71 -6.07 24.55 6.17
C GLU A 71 -6.25 23.15 5.59
N GLU A 72 -6.96 23.01 4.47
CA GLU A 72 -7.12 21.72 3.80
C GLU A 72 -5.78 21.12 3.35
N ALA A 73 -4.87 21.94 2.82
CA ALA A 73 -3.55 21.48 2.41
C ALA A 73 -2.72 20.98 3.60
N VAL A 74 -2.78 21.66 4.75
CA VAL A 74 -2.06 21.26 5.97
C VAL A 74 -2.68 20.02 6.60
N VAL A 75 -4.02 19.93 6.65
CA VAL A 75 -4.72 18.78 7.24
C VAL A 75 -4.55 17.51 6.39
N LYS A 76 -4.49 17.64 5.06
CA LYS A 76 -4.25 16.51 4.15
C LYS A 76 -2.77 16.13 4.04
N ALA A 77 -1.85 16.96 4.53
CA ALA A 77 -0.43 16.68 4.45
C ALA A 77 -0.02 15.59 5.45
N PRO A 78 0.77 14.58 5.04
CA PRO A 78 1.33 13.61 5.96
C PRO A 78 2.19 14.30 7.03
N VAL A 79 2.08 13.86 8.29
CA VAL A 79 2.81 14.45 9.42
C VAL A 79 4.33 14.38 9.20
N THR A 80 4.81 13.29 8.60
CA THR A 80 6.21 13.10 8.21
C THR A 80 6.70 14.21 7.28
N ASP A 81 5.88 14.60 6.31
CA ASP A 81 6.25 15.60 5.31
C ASP A 81 6.38 16.99 5.92
N VAL A 82 5.47 17.31 6.85
CA VAL A 82 5.51 18.57 7.61
C VAL A 82 6.73 18.62 8.52
N LEU A 83 7.05 17.50 9.19
CA LEU A 83 8.21 17.41 10.09
C LEU A 83 9.54 17.53 9.34
N PHE A 84 9.76 16.73 8.29
CA PHE A 84 11.02 16.79 7.55
C PHE A 84 11.16 18.06 6.71
N GLY A 85 10.06 18.59 6.15
CA GLY A 85 10.04 19.89 5.50
C GLY A 85 10.41 21.02 6.46
N SER A 86 9.85 21.04 7.67
CA SER A 86 10.17 22.07 8.67
C SER A 86 11.60 21.95 9.21
N LEU A 87 12.10 20.73 9.45
CA LEU A 87 13.50 20.50 9.82
C LEU A 87 14.45 20.98 8.72
N GLY A 88 14.16 20.65 7.46
CA GLY A 88 14.94 21.11 6.32
C GLY A 88 14.93 22.64 6.18
N LEU A 89 13.77 23.28 6.41
CA LEU A 89 13.63 24.74 6.42
C LEU A 89 14.50 25.35 7.52
N ILE A 90 14.40 24.85 8.76
CA ILE A 90 15.20 25.35 9.89
C ILE A 90 16.69 25.23 9.58
N PHE A 91 17.12 24.08 9.06
CA PHE A 91 18.51 23.85 8.70
C PHE A 91 18.98 24.81 7.60
N GLY A 92 18.16 25.02 6.56
CA GLY A 92 18.44 25.99 5.49
C GLY A 92 18.55 27.42 6.02
N LEU A 93 17.68 27.83 6.95
CA LEU A 93 17.73 29.15 7.59
C LEU A 93 18.97 29.32 8.48
N ILE A 94 19.38 28.27 9.20
CA ILE A 94 20.62 28.29 10.00
C ILE A 94 21.81 28.52 9.07
N ILE A 95 21.90 27.76 7.97
CA ILE A 95 22.98 27.95 6.98
C ILE A 95 22.97 29.37 6.42
N ALA A 96 21.78 29.87 6.05
CA ALA A 96 21.64 31.23 5.55
C ALA A 96 22.12 32.29 6.55
N PHE A 97 21.76 32.10 7.82
CA PHE A 97 22.19 32.97 8.91
C PHE A 97 23.72 32.95 9.08
N LEU A 98 24.35 31.77 9.08
CA LEU A 98 25.81 31.65 9.18
C LEU A 98 26.52 32.36 8.03
N ILE A 99 26.01 32.26 6.80
CA ILE A 99 26.57 32.95 5.63
C ILE A 99 26.29 34.46 5.69
N GLY A 100 25.18 34.86 6.30
CA GLY A 100 24.80 36.26 6.48
C GLY A 100 25.77 37.05 7.37
N ILE A 101 26.37 36.41 8.39
CA ILE A 101 27.31 37.07 9.31
C ILE A 101 28.47 37.79 8.58
N PRO A 102 29.29 37.13 7.74
CA PRO A 102 30.37 37.80 7.03
C PRO A 102 29.88 38.77 5.95
N LEU A 103 28.68 38.57 5.39
CA LEU A 103 28.11 39.45 4.37
C LEU A 103 27.67 40.79 4.96
N ASN A 104 27.16 40.79 6.18
CA ASN A 104 26.70 42.01 6.88
C ASN A 104 27.84 42.94 7.30
N GLU A 105 29.06 42.41 7.44
CA GLU A 105 30.28 43.21 7.72
C GLU A 105 30.75 44.02 6.50
N ILE A 106 30.27 43.69 5.29
CA ILE A 106 30.61 44.43 4.07
C ILE A 106 29.75 45.70 4.02
N GLN A 107 30.40 46.87 4.09
CA GLN A 107 29.73 48.19 4.15
C GLN A 107 28.94 48.61 2.89
N TYR A 108 28.78 47.72 1.90
CA TYR A 108 27.95 47.98 0.73
C TYR A 108 26.50 47.53 0.98
N PRO A 109 25.48 48.40 0.80
CA PRO A 109 24.07 48.09 1.08
C PRO A 109 23.53 46.84 0.37
N VAL A 110 24.07 46.54 -0.81
CA VAL A 110 23.71 45.33 -1.57
C VAL A 110 24.11 44.06 -0.81
N PHE A 111 25.31 44.04 -0.22
CA PHE A 111 25.85 42.89 0.51
C PHE A 111 25.33 42.78 1.94
N ASN A 112 24.99 43.89 2.59
CA ASN A 112 24.47 43.90 3.96
C ASN A 112 22.94 43.74 4.05
N THR A 113 22.19 44.09 3.00
CA THR A 113 20.72 44.08 3.08
C THR A 113 20.08 43.20 2.02
N ILE A 114 20.40 43.41 0.74
CA ILE A 114 19.69 42.73 -0.36
C ILE A 114 20.09 41.26 -0.46
N ILE A 115 21.40 40.98 -0.49
CA ILE A 115 21.93 39.62 -0.63
C ILE A 115 21.52 38.71 0.55
N PRO A 116 21.62 39.12 1.83
CA PRO A 116 21.24 38.27 2.96
C PRO A 116 19.75 37.91 2.97
N ILE A 117 18.87 38.86 2.64
CA ILE A 117 17.42 38.61 2.52
C ILE A 117 17.15 37.60 1.41
N PHE A 118 17.75 37.81 0.23
CA PHE A 118 17.60 36.89 -0.90
C PHE A 118 18.11 35.50 -0.56
N LEU A 119 19.28 35.42 0.08
CA LEU A 119 19.92 34.17 0.45
C LEU A 119 19.10 33.40 1.49
N THR A 120 18.50 34.10 2.45
CA THR A 120 17.63 33.51 3.47
C THR A 120 16.36 32.91 2.86
N LEU A 121 15.74 33.62 1.91
CA LEU A 121 14.56 33.13 1.22
C LEU A 121 14.89 31.93 0.30
N LEU A 122 16.02 32.01 -0.43
CA LEU A 122 16.49 30.94 -1.31
C LEU A 122 16.85 29.67 -0.54
N LEU A 123 17.71 29.77 0.49
CA LEU A 123 18.16 28.63 1.27
C LEU A 123 17.06 28.05 2.15
N GLY A 124 16.16 28.89 2.68
CA GLY A 124 14.97 28.41 3.38
C GLY A 124 14.07 27.57 2.47
N TYR A 125 13.82 28.05 1.24
CA TYR A 125 13.04 27.31 0.24
C TYR A 125 13.72 26.01 -0.19
N LEU A 126 15.02 26.05 -0.50
CA LEU A 126 15.78 24.85 -0.87
C LEU A 126 15.86 23.83 0.27
N GLY A 127 16.08 24.30 1.51
CA GLY A 127 16.07 23.46 2.71
C GLY A 127 14.73 22.76 2.90
N PHE A 128 13.62 23.49 2.77
CA PHE A 128 12.27 22.90 2.79
C PHE A 128 12.09 21.87 1.67
N GLN A 129 12.49 22.22 0.44
CA GLN A 129 12.31 21.35 -0.73
C GLN A 129 13.10 20.04 -0.61
N ILE A 130 14.33 20.11 -0.08
CA ILE A 130 15.16 18.93 0.19
C ILE A 130 14.52 18.10 1.30
N GLY A 131 14.17 18.71 2.43
CA GLY A 131 13.53 18.01 3.55
C GLY A 131 12.23 17.32 3.14
N PHE A 132 11.42 17.97 2.32
CA PHE A 132 10.15 17.43 1.82
C PHE A 132 10.35 16.32 0.77
N LYS A 133 11.20 16.52 -0.23
CA LYS A 133 11.39 15.55 -1.35
C LYS A 133 12.28 14.37 -1.00
N LYS A 134 13.22 14.54 -0.07
CA LYS A 134 14.21 13.51 0.32
C LYS A 134 13.91 12.90 1.69
N ARG A 135 12.69 13.06 2.20
CA ARG A 135 12.26 12.56 3.52
C ARG A 135 12.58 11.08 3.72
N ASP A 136 12.30 10.23 2.74
CA ASP A 136 12.44 8.77 2.87
C ASP A 136 13.93 8.37 2.94
N GLU A 137 14.79 9.06 2.19
CA GLU A 137 16.25 8.92 2.29
C GLU A 137 16.76 9.39 3.65
N LEU A 138 16.26 10.51 4.18
CA LEU A 138 16.62 11.01 5.50
C LEU A 138 16.20 10.02 6.60
N ILE A 139 14.99 9.47 6.53
CA ILE A 139 14.50 8.44 7.47
C ILE A 139 15.42 7.20 7.45
N ASN A 140 15.83 6.75 6.27
CA ASN A 140 16.72 5.60 6.12
C ASN A 140 18.12 5.85 6.69
N LEU A 141 18.62 7.08 6.63
CA LEU A 141 19.89 7.46 7.27
C LEU A 141 19.81 7.42 8.79
N PHE A 142 18.68 7.86 9.38
CA PHE A 142 18.48 7.82 10.84
C PHE A 142 18.12 6.41 11.36
N SER A 143 17.44 5.57 10.56
CA SER A 143 17.10 4.19 10.95
C SER A 143 18.33 3.26 10.94
N THR A 144 19.34 3.56 10.12
CA THR A 144 20.60 2.81 10.07
C THR A 144 21.39 2.92 11.36
N GLN A 145 21.27 4.03 12.10
CA GLN A 145 21.97 4.24 13.37
C GLN A 145 21.30 3.52 14.56
N ASN A 146 20.04 3.10 14.43
CA ASN A 146 19.32 2.33 15.44
C ASN A 146 19.54 0.80 15.36
N ARG A 147 20.30 0.29 14.38
CA ARG A 147 20.66 -1.14 14.32
C ARG A 147 21.78 -1.56 15.30
N ILE A 148 22.44 -0.63 15.97
CA ILE A 148 23.51 -0.94 16.96
C ILE A 148 22.98 -0.95 18.42
N GLY A 149 21.74 -0.52 18.67
CA GLY A 149 21.30 -0.15 20.03
C GLY A 149 20.02 -0.78 20.60
N LYS A 150 19.35 -1.76 19.95
CA LYS A 150 18.11 -2.33 20.51
C LYS A 150 18.04 -3.86 20.43
N LYS A 151 18.73 -4.48 21.39
CA LYS A 151 18.35 -5.80 21.93
C LYS A 151 17.35 -5.55 23.08
N LYS A 152 16.20 -6.22 23.02
CA LYS A 152 15.08 -6.27 24.00
C LYS A 152 13.98 -5.22 23.86
N GLY A 153 12.75 -5.74 23.78
CA GLY A 153 11.54 -5.05 24.25
C GLY A 153 10.42 -5.04 23.22
N ALA A 154 9.46 -5.94 23.41
CA ALA A 154 8.20 -6.06 22.68
C ALA A 154 7.43 -4.73 22.54
N ALA A 155 6.80 -4.53 21.39
CA ALA A 155 5.35 -4.52 21.21
C ALA A 155 4.99 -3.78 19.91
N GLU A 156 4.22 -4.47 19.07
CA GLU A 156 3.12 -3.93 18.27
C GLU A 156 3.27 -2.51 17.72
N GLU A 157 3.75 -2.37 16.49
CA GLU A 157 3.15 -1.44 15.53
C GLU A 157 3.20 -2.09 14.14
N GLU A 158 2.03 -2.56 13.71
CA GLU A 158 1.67 -2.73 12.30
C GLU A 158 1.94 -1.42 11.59
N SER A 159 3.14 -1.28 11.05
CA SER A 159 3.46 -0.29 10.04
C SER A 159 3.77 -1.07 8.78
N GLU A 160 2.98 -0.80 7.76
CA GLU A 160 3.07 -1.29 6.39
C GLU A 160 4.52 -1.14 5.90
N ILE A 161 5.31 -2.18 6.13
CA ILE A 161 6.51 -2.45 5.35
C ILE A 161 5.97 -2.70 3.95
N GLU A 162 6.28 -1.83 3.00
CA GLU A 162 6.10 -2.10 1.57
C GLU A 162 6.43 -3.57 1.31
N ASP A 163 5.38 -4.32 0.97
CA ASP A 163 5.26 -5.77 1.01
C ASP A 163 6.27 -6.47 0.08
N LYS A 164 7.56 -6.46 0.42
CA LYS A 164 8.44 -7.58 0.10
C LYS A 164 8.13 -8.70 1.09
N LYS A 165 6.88 -9.19 1.07
CA LYS A 165 6.45 -10.37 1.82
C LYS A 165 7.31 -11.54 1.38
N LEU A 166 8.31 -11.87 2.19
CA LEU A 166 9.15 -13.04 2.00
C LEU A 166 8.25 -14.27 1.93
N LYS A 167 8.33 -15.02 0.84
CA LYS A 167 7.54 -16.24 0.63
C LYS A 167 8.40 -17.44 1.01
N ILE A 168 8.19 -17.97 2.20
CA ILE A 168 8.99 -19.06 2.75
C ILE A 168 8.39 -20.37 2.24
N LEU A 169 9.14 -21.12 1.43
CA LEU A 169 8.66 -22.38 0.86
C LEU A 169 8.84 -23.55 1.82
N ASP A 170 7.81 -24.38 1.90
CA ASP A 170 7.83 -25.69 2.53
C ASP A 170 8.20 -26.80 1.52
N THR A 171 8.77 -27.89 2.03
CA THR A 171 9.09 -29.14 1.31
C THR A 171 7.89 -29.67 0.52
N SER A 172 6.69 -29.64 1.12
CA SER A 172 5.47 -30.17 0.50
C SER A 172 5.09 -29.46 -0.81
N VAL A 173 5.30 -28.14 -0.86
CA VAL A 173 5.03 -27.29 -2.02
C VAL A 173 6.04 -27.50 -3.12
N ILE A 174 7.30 -27.66 -2.73
CA ILE A 174 8.41 -27.88 -3.67
C ILE A 174 8.24 -29.22 -4.39
N ILE A 175 7.89 -30.29 -3.65
CA ILE A 175 7.69 -31.63 -4.23
C ILE A 175 6.49 -31.69 -5.18
N ASP A 176 5.41 -30.98 -4.86
CA ASP A 176 4.21 -30.90 -5.70
C ASP A 176 4.53 -30.29 -7.08
N GLY A 177 5.34 -29.21 -7.07
CA GLY A 177 5.94 -28.61 -8.26
C GLY A 177 5.08 -27.54 -8.95
N ARG A 178 3.77 -27.45 -8.67
CA ARG A 178 2.89 -26.42 -9.25
C ARG A 178 3.33 -24.99 -8.89
N ILE A 179 4.10 -24.82 -7.81
CA ILE A 179 4.65 -23.54 -7.39
C ILE A 179 5.52 -22.88 -8.46
N ALA A 180 6.30 -23.65 -9.23
CA ALA A 180 7.12 -23.09 -10.31
C ALA A 180 6.25 -22.46 -11.40
N ASP A 181 5.15 -23.12 -11.76
CA ASP A 181 4.22 -22.62 -12.78
C ASP A 181 3.46 -21.39 -12.26
N ILE A 182 3.03 -21.39 -10.99
CA ILE A 182 2.39 -20.23 -10.35
C ILE A 182 3.33 -19.02 -10.33
N CYS A 183 4.60 -19.22 -9.96
CA CYS A 183 5.61 -18.17 -9.99
C CYS A 183 5.84 -17.66 -11.42
N GLN A 184 5.84 -18.55 -12.42
CA GLN A 184 5.98 -18.17 -13.83
C GLN A 184 4.84 -17.28 -14.33
N THR A 185 3.61 -17.47 -13.83
CA THR A 185 2.47 -16.61 -14.19
C THR A 185 2.53 -15.20 -13.60
N GLY A 186 3.41 -14.96 -12.63
CA GLY A 186 3.47 -13.70 -11.87
C GLY A 186 2.43 -13.59 -10.75
N PHE A 187 1.65 -14.65 -10.47
CA PHE A 187 0.64 -14.63 -9.40
C PHE A 187 1.26 -14.61 -8.00
N LEU A 188 2.46 -15.18 -7.84
CA LEU A 188 3.21 -15.11 -6.59
C LEU A 188 4.30 -14.03 -6.68
N GLU A 189 4.07 -12.93 -5.99
CA GLU A 189 5.00 -11.80 -5.90
C GLU A 189 5.88 -11.85 -4.65
N GLY A 190 7.00 -11.10 -4.68
CA GLY A 190 7.95 -10.99 -3.57
C GLY A 190 9.20 -11.84 -3.73
N THR A 191 10.04 -11.88 -2.70
CA THR A 191 11.23 -12.74 -2.67
C THR A 191 10.85 -14.12 -2.17
N ILE A 192 11.21 -15.16 -2.92
CA ILE A 192 11.11 -16.55 -2.48
C ILE A 192 12.28 -16.85 -1.54
N VAL A 193 11.97 -17.33 -0.34
CA VAL A 193 12.96 -17.76 0.64
C VAL A 193 12.93 -19.28 0.74
N ILE A 194 14.09 -19.90 0.53
CA ILE A 194 14.29 -21.34 0.66
C ILE A 194 15.19 -21.57 1.88
N PRO A 195 14.65 -22.07 3.01
CA PRO A 195 15.47 -22.37 4.18
C PRO A 195 16.40 -23.56 3.94
N GLN A 196 17.59 -23.52 4.53
CA GLN A 196 18.56 -24.61 4.39
C GLN A 196 18.04 -25.94 4.95
N PHE A 197 17.34 -25.91 6.09
CA PHE A 197 16.72 -27.12 6.66
C PHE A 197 15.64 -27.75 5.74
N VAL A 198 15.02 -26.98 4.84
CA VAL A 198 14.08 -27.51 3.82
C VAL A 198 14.86 -28.21 2.69
N LEU A 199 16.02 -27.65 2.30
CA LEU A 199 16.90 -28.29 1.33
C LEU A 199 17.45 -29.62 1.86
N GLU A 200 17.84 -29.66 3.14
CA GLU A 200 18.32 -30.88 3.82
C GLU A 200 17.22 -31.94 3.88
N GLU A 201 15.99 -31.58 4.24
CA GLU A 201 14.85 -32.50 4.24
C GLU A 201 14.58 -33.05 2.83
N LEU A 202 14.62 -32.20 1.78
CA LEU A 202 14.48 -32.64 0.39
C LEU A 202 15.58 -33.60 -0.04
N GLN A 203 16.84 -33.37 0.38
CA GLN A 203 17.96 -34.26 0.12
C GLN A 203 17.77 -35.60 0.83
N HIS A 204 17.37 -35.59 2.10
CA HIS A 204 17.05 -36.82 2.84
C HIS A 204 15.93 -37.63 2.17
N ILE A 205 14.91 -36.97 1.62
CA ILE A 205 13.85 -37.64 0.84
C ILE A 205 14.40 -38.18 -0.49
N ALA A 206 15.29 -37.43 -1.16
CA ALA A 206 15.94 -37.84 -2.40
C ALA A 206 16.92 -39.03 -2.23
N ASP A 207 17.47 -39.24 -1.03
CA ASP A 207 18.34 -40.36 -0.69
C ASP A 207 17.60 -41.55 -0.06
N SER A 208 16.28 -41.46 0.05
CA SER A 208 15.46 -42.54 0.60
C SER A 208 15.62 -43.86 -0.17
N SER A 209 15.57 -44.98 0.54
CA SER A 209 15.56 -46.33 -0.05
C SER A 209 14.30 -46.58 -0.88
N ASP A 210 13.18 -45.97 -0.49
CA ASP A 210 11.91 -45.99 -1.22
C ASP A 210 12.03 -45.23 -2.54
N VAL A 211 11.81 -45.96 -3.64
CA VAL A 211 11.89 -45.44 -5.02
C VAL A 211 10.93 -44.25 -5.23
N LEU A 212 9.72 -44.30 -4.69
CA LEU A 212 8.71 -43.25 -4.87
C LEU A 212 9.11 -41.97 -4.14
N LYS A 213 9.56 -42.11 -2.88
CA LYS A 213 10.06 -40.96 -2.10
C LYS A 213 11.29 -40.34 -2.75
N ARG A 214 12.25 -41.17 -3.17
CA ARG A 214 13.45 -40.73 -3.89
C ARG A 214 13.13 -39.97 -5.18
N ASN A 215 12.22 -40.48 -6.00
CA ASN A 215 11.81 -39.81 -7.24
C ASN A 215 11.13 -38.46 -6.95
N ARG A 216 10.31 -38.37 -5.89
CA ARG A 216 9.68 -37.13 -5.45
C ARG A 216 10.71 -36.10 -4.95
N GLY A 217 11.69 -36.53 -4.14
CA GLY A 217 12.76 -35.65 -3.64
C GLY A 217 13.62 -35.09 -4.77
N ARG A 218 14.05 -35.93 -5.72
CA ARG A 218 14.80 -35.50 -6.91
C ARG A 218 14.01 -34.49 -7.74
N ARG A 219 12.72 -34.77 -8.00
CA ARG A 219 11.82 -33.84 -8.68
C ARG A 219 11.73 -32.50 -7.95
N GLY A 220 11.65 -32.50 -6.61
CA GLY A 220 11.64 -31.27 -5.82
C GLY A 220 12.91 -30.44 -6.01
N LEU A 221 14.08 -31.07 -5.99
CA LEU A 221 15.37 -30.39 -6.27
C LEU A 221 15.42 -29.82 -7.69
N ASP A 222 14.91 -30.54 -8.69
CA ASP A 222 14.83 -30.06 -10.07
C ASP A 222 13.92 -28.82 -10.19
N ILE A 223 12.79 -28.82 -9.48
CA ILE A 223 11.87 -27.67 -9.42
C ILE A 223 12.54 -26.45 -8.78
N LEU A 224 13.32 -26.62 -7.71
CA LEU A 224 14.06 -25.50 -7.11
C LEU A 224 15.10 -24.92 -8.06
N ASN A 225 15.82 -25.77 -8.78
CA ASN A 225 16.79 -25.34 -9.78
C ASN A 225 16.12 -24.57 -10.94
N ARG A 226 14.93 -25.01 -11.37
CA ARG A 226 14.08 -24.27 -12.33
C ARG A 226 13.67 -22.91 -11.77
N ILE A 227 13.19 -22.84 -10.54
CA ILE A 227 12.80 -21.57 -9.89
C ILE A 227 13.98 -20.60 -9.79
N GLN A 228 15.18 -21.09 -9.49
CA GLN A 228 16.37 -20.26 -9.34
C GLN A 228 16.94 -19.74 -10.67
N LYS A 229 16.86 -20.52 -11.75
CA LYS A 229 17.53 -20.21 -13.03
C LYS A 229 16.62 -19.64 -14.11
N GLU A 230 15.38 -20.12 -14.17
CA GLU A 230 14.49 -19.88 -15.31
C GLU A 230 13.43 -18.80 -15.00
N LEU A 231 13.15 -18.53 -13.73
CA LEU A 231 12.12 -17.57 -13.32
C LEU A 231 12.73 -16.21 -13.00
N ALA A 232 12.04 -15.14 -13.38
CA ALA A 232 12.41 -13.76 -13.10
C ALA A 232 12.03 -13.30 -11.67
N ILE A 233 12.02 -14.22 -10.70
CA ILE A 233 11.69 -13.94 -9.30
C ILE A 233 12.96 -13.98 -8.45
N ASN A 234 13.07 -13.11 -7.44
CA ASN A 234 14.22 -13.13 -6.53
C ASN A 234 14.13 -14.34 -5.61
N VAL A 235 15.21 -15.13 -5.55
CA VAL A 235 15.30 -16.34 -4.72
C VAL A 235 16.48 -16.18 -3.75
N GLU A 236 16.19 -16.31 -2.46
CA GLU A 236 17.16 -16.21 -1.38
C GLU A 236 17.21 -17.52 -0.59
N ILE A 237 18.41 -18.02 -0.33
CA ILE A 237 18.62 -19.17 0.56
C ILE A 237 18.85 -18.64 1.96
N TYR A 238 18.05 -19.11 2.92
CA TYR A 238 18.20 -18.75 4.33
C TYR A 238 19.06 -19.79 5.05
N GLU A 239 20.27 -19.39 5.45
CA GLU A 239 21.28 -20.27 6.08
C GLU A 239 21.06 -20.48 7.59
N GLY A 240 20.12 -19.76 8.22
CA GLY A 240 19.88 -19.90 9.66
C GLY A 240 19.16 -21.20 9.99
N ASP A 241 19.55 -21.83 11.10
CA ASP A 241 18.86 -22.97 11.69
C ASP A 241 18.47 -22.72 13.16
N PHE A 242 17.46 -23.44 13.63
CA PHE A 242 16.98 -23.41 15.01
C PHE A 242 17.32 -24.73 15.70
N GLU A 243 18.51 -24.82 16.29
CA GLU A 243 19.02 -26.04 16.95
C GLU A 243 18.09 -26.56 18.06
N ASP A 244 17.35 -25.66 18.72
CA ASP A 244 16.40 -26.01 19.80
C ASP A 244 15.09 -26.63 19.29
N ILE A 245 14.85 -26.66 17.97
CA ILE A 245 13.61 -27.13 17.35
C ILE A 245 13.95 -28.26 16.40
N GLN A 246 13.37 -29.45 16.62
CA GLN A 246 13.63 -30.60 15.73
C GLN A 246 12.70 -30.62 14.50
N GLU A 247 11.44 -30.23 14.69
CA GLU A 247 10.42 -30.31 13.64
C GLU A 247 10.58 -29.18 12.61
N VAL A 248 10.66 -29.55 11.33
CA VAL A 248 10.76 -28.62 10.19
C VAL A 248 9.60 -27.62 10.17
N ASP A 249 8.38 -28.09 10.42
CA ASP A 249 7.18 -27.25 10.49
C ASP A 249 7.30 -26.14 11.54
N SER A 250 7.80 -26.50 12.73
CA SER A 250 8.02 -25.55 13.81
C SER A 250 9.14 -24.54 13.47
N LYS A 251 10.18 -24.97 12.74
CA LYS A 251 11.22 -24.07 12.21
C LYS A 251 10.66 -23.09 11.19
N LEU A 252 9.80 -23.53 10.28
CA LEU A 252 9.12 -22.67 9.29
C LEU A 252 8.28 -21.57 9.96
N VAL A 253 7.45 -21.95 10.94
CA VAL A 253 6.62 -20.99 11.69
C VAL A 253 7.50 -19.98 12.44
N LYS A 254 8.59 -20.46 13.07
CA LYS A 254 9.53 -19.59 13.79
C LYS A 254 10.23 -18.61 12.85
N LEU A 255 10.69 -19.09 11.69
CA LEU A 255 11.31 -18.27 10.67
C LEU A 255 10.35 -17.18 10.18
N ALA A 256 9.12 -17.55 9.84
CA ALA A 256 8.10 -16.62 9.39
C ALA A 256 7.81 -15.52 10.41
N LYS A 257 7.80 -15.83 11.72
CA LYS A 257 7.66 -14.83 12.78
C LYS A 257 8.84 -13.88 12.88
N LEU A 258 10.06 -14.38 12.71
CA LEU A 258 11.26 -13.56 12.81
C LEU A 258 11.41 -12.61 11.62
N THR A 259 11.02 -13.06 10.44
CA THR A 259 11.18 -12.31 9.19
C THR A 259 9.93 -11.58 8.76
N SER A 260 8.82 -11.71 9.50
CA SER A 260 7.48 -11.27 9.07
C SER A 260 7.10 -11.82 7.68
N GLY A 261 7.55 -13.03 7.39
CA GLY A 261 7.32 -13.73 6.14
C GLY A 261 5.98 -14.48 6.10
N VAL A 262 5.61 -14.89 4.89
CA VAL A 262 4.41 -15.68 4.61
C VAL A 262 4.85 -17.11 4.29
N VAL A 263 4.27 -18.09 4.99
CA VAL A 263 4.56 -19.51 4.73
C VAL A 263 3.78 -19.97 3.50
N VAL A 264 4.43 -20.65 2.57
CA VAL A 264 3.78 -21.28 1.41
C VAL A 264 3.85 -22.78 1.61
N THR A 265 2.70 -23.42 1.81
CA THR A 265 2.59 -24.86 2.10
C THR A 265 1.42 -25.52 1.37
N ASN A 266 1.45 -26.84 1.25
CA ASN A 266 0.32 -27.66 0.81
C ASN A 266 -0.31 -28.42 1.98
N ASP A 267 0.31 -28.38 3.16
CA ASP A 267 -0.14 -29.10 4.35
C ASP A 267 -1.21 -28.32 5.10
N PHE A 268 -2.38 -28.95 5.27
CA PHE A 268 -3.50 -28.40 6.00
C PHE A 268 -3.27 -28.30 7.52
N ASN A 269 -2.41 -29.15 8.08
CA ASN A 269 -2.04 -29.10 9.50
C ASN A 269 -1.13 -27.90 9.77
N LEU A 270 -0.14 -27.66 8.90
CA LEU A 270 0.74 -26.51 9.02
C LEU A 270 -0.05 -25.19 8.90
N ASN A 271 -1.04 -25.12 8.00
CA ASN A 271 -1.97 -23.97 7.93
C ASN A 271 -2.57 -23.63 9.31
N LYS A 272 -3.16 -24.63 9.99
CA LYS A 272 -3.80 -24.43 11.31
C LYS A 272 -2.81 -23.96 12.37
N VAL A 273 -1.61 -24.54 12.38
CA VAL A 273 -0.56 -24.14 13.33
C VAL A 273 -0.15 -22.69 13.08
N CYS A 274 0.07 -22.30 11.83
CA CYS A 274 0.40 -20.92 11.46
C CYS A 274 -0.72 -19.93 11.87
N GLU A 275 -2.00 -20.25 11.63
CA GLU A 275 -3.13 -19.41 12.02
C GLU A 275 -3.17 -19.17 13.53
N LEU A 276 -3.04 -20.25 14.34
CA LEU A 276 -2.96 -20.14 15.80
C LEU A 276 -1.79 -19.28 16.26
N GLN A 277 -0.70 -19.30 15.50
CA GLN A 277 0.52 -18.56 15.76
C GLN A 277 0.54 -17.16 15.13
N LYS A 278 -0.56 -16.72 14.49
CA LYS A 278 -0.71 -15.44 13.76
C LYS A 278 0.32 -15.24 12.64
N VAL A 279 0.67 -16.31 11.95
CA VAL A 279 1.53 -16.30 10.76
C VAL A 279 0.66 -16.42 9.51
N HIS A 280 0.90 -15.58 8.51
CA HIS A 280 0.18 -15.65 7.25
C HIS A 280 0.61 -16.86 6.44
N VAL A 281 -0.36 -17.51 5.78
CA VAL A 281 -0.15 -18.71 4.98
C VAL A 281 -0.76 -18.57 3.60
N LEU A 282 -0.04 -19.04 2.59
CA LEU A 282 -0.54 -19.24 1.25
C LEU A 282 -0.54 -20.73 0.96
N ASN A 283 -1.73 -21.31 0.83
CA ASN A 283 -1.88 -22.71 0.50
C ASN A 283 -2.25 -22.89 -0.98
N ILE A 284 -1.48 -23.69 -1.72
CA ILE A 284 -1.70 -23.87 -3.17
C ILE A 284 -2.97 -24.68 -3.43
N ASN A 285 -3.36 -25.59 -2.53
CA ASN A 285 -4.62 -26.32 -2.67
C ASN A 285 -5.82 -25.39 -2.50
N ASP A 286 -5.73 -24.40 -1.60
CA ASP A 286 -6.77 -23.37 -1.45
C ASP A 286 -6.83 -22.48 -2.70
N LEU A 287 -5.68 -22.08 -3.24
CA LEU A 287 -5.62 -21.35 -4.52
C LEU A 287 -6.25 -22.16 -5.66
N ALA A 288 -5.89 -23.44 -5.79
CA ALA A 288 -6.44 -24.33 -6.82
C ALA A 288 -7.97 -24.48 -6.71
N ASN A 289 -8.50 -24.50 -5.49
CA ASN A 289 -9.95 -24.52 -5.27
C ASN A 289 -10.62 -23.18 -5.61
N ALA A 290 -9.96 -22.06 -5.31
CA ALA A 290 -10.49 -20.71 -5.55
C ALA A 290 -10.57 -20.36 -7.04
N VAL A 291 -9.70 -20.93 -7.87
CA VAL A 291 -9.70 -20.70 -9.33
C VAL A 291 -10.56 -21.70 -10.11
N LYS A 292 -11.31 -22.59 -9.43
CA LYS A 292 -12.25 -23.48 -10.10
C LYS A 292 -13.34 -22.67 -10.83
N PRO A 293 -13.70 -23.02 -12.07
CA PRO A 293 -14.75 -22.32 -12.81
C PRO A 293 -16.04 -22.19 -11.99
N VAL A 294 -16.53 -20.96 -11.85
CA VAL A 294 -17.81 -20.67 -11.22
C VAL A 294 -18.87 -20.80 -12.30
N VAL A 295 -19.76 -21.77 -12.14
CA VAL A 295 -20.90 -21.96 -13.02
C VAL A 295 -22.10 -21.29 -12.38
N LEU A 296 -22.80 -20.43 -13.13
CA LEU A 296 -23.99 -19.72 -12.65
C LEU A 296 -25.30 -20.33 -13.19
N PRO A 297 -26.41 -20.26 -12.44
CA PRO A 297 -27.73 -20.53 -13.00
C PRO A 297 -27.98 -19.66 -14.25
N GLY A 298 -28.44 -20.27 -15.34
CA GLY A 298 -28.66 -19.63 -16.63
C GLY A 298 -27.45 -19.68 -17.58
N GLU A 299 -26.30 -20.16 -17.13
CA GLU A 299 -25.14 -20.36 -18.00
C GLU A 299 -25.31 -21.60 -18.89
N GLU A 300 -24.79 -21.53 -20.11
CA GLU A 300 -24.81 -22.63 -21.07
C GLU A 300 -23.49 -23.40 -21.02
N MET A 301 -23.56 -24.72 -21.05
CA MET A 301 -22.38 -25.58 -21.04
C MET A 301 -22.58 -26.80 -21.94
N ASN A 302 -21.51 -27.22 -22.62
CA ASN A 302 -21.49 -28.46 -23.37
C ASN A 302 -21.00 -29.60 -22.48
N VAL A 303 -21.81 -30.64 -22.31
CA VAL A 303 -21.49 -31.76 -21.41
C VAL A 303 -21.73 -33.09 -22.11
N GLN A 304 -20.86 -34.07 -21.81
CA GLN A 304 -21.10 -35.45 -22.22
C GLN A 304 -21.88 -36.18 -21.14
N VAL A 305 -23.06 -36.71 -21.48
CA VAL A 305 -23.82 -37.53 -20.54
C VAL A 305 -23.21 -38.92 -20.48
N ILE A 306 -22.76 -39.35 -19.31
CA ILE A 306 -21.97 -40.59 -19.15
C ILE A 306 -22.84 -41.75 -18.65
N LYS A 307 -23.76 -41.49 -17.72
CA LYS A 307 -24.56 -42.54 -17.06
C LYS A 307 -25.97 -42.06 -16.68
N ASP A 308 -26.84 -43.01 -16.34
CA ASP A 308 -28.17 -42.74 -15.78
C ASP A 308 -28.07 -42.05 -14.40
N GLY A 309 -28.98 -41.10 -14.16
CA GLY A 309 -29.17 -40.43 -12.87
C GLY A 309 -30.00 -41.24 -11.88
N LYS A 310 -30.15 -40.69 -10.66
CA LYS A 310 -30.88 -41.36 -9.58
C LYS A 310 -32.40 -41.29 -9.78
N GLU A 311 -32.92 -40.20 -10.34
CA GLU A 311 -34.34 -40.05 -10.63
C GLU A 311 -34.67 -40.40 -12.08
N HIS A 312 -35.97 -40.59 -12.35
CA HIS A 312 -36.44 -40.96 -13.69
C HIS A 312 -36.07 -39.88 -14.71
N ASN A 313 -35.56 -40.31 -15.87
CA ASN A 313 -35.08 -39.46 -16.97
C ASN A 313 -33.85 -38.59 -16.71
N GLN A 314 -33.18 -38.66 -15.56
CA GLN A 314 -31.93 -37.94 -15.35
C GLN A 314 -30.74 -38.61 -16.04
N GLY A 315 -29.80 -37.80 -16.52
CA GLY A 315 -28.45 -38.20 -16.88
C GLY A 315 -27.42 -37.57 -15.96
N ILE A 316 -26.25 -38.18 -15.83
CA ILE A 316 -25.11 -37.63 -15.09
C ILE A 316 -23.95 -37.39 -16.05
N ALA A 317 -23.41 -36.17 -15.98
CA ALA A 317 -22.15 -35.75 -16.58
C ALA A 317 -21.17 -35.32 -15.48
N TYR A 318 -19.89 -35.19 -15.83
CA TYR A 318 -18.86 -34.67 -14.95
C TYR A 318 -18.09 -33.57 -15.66
N LEU A 319 -17.75 -32.49 -14.95
CA LEU A 319 -16.70 -31.57 -15.39
C LEU A 319 -15.32 -32.21 -15.23
N ASP A 320 -14.32 -31.61 -15.87
CA ASP A 320 -12.92 -32.06 -15.77
C ASP A 320 -12.38 -32.03 -14.33
N ASP A 321 -12.95 -31.20 -13.47
CA ASP A 321 -12.61 -31.11 -12.03
C ASP A 321 -13.34 -32.14 -11.15
N GLY A 322 -14.16 -33.01 -11.75
CA GLY A 322 -14.96 -34.02 -11.06
C GLY A 322 -16.30 -33.54 -10.50
N THR A 323 -16.68 -32.27 -10.70
CA THR A 323 -18.01 -31.76 -10.32
C THR A 323 -19.10 -32.55 -11.02
N MET A 324 -20.06 -33.09 -10.26
CA MET A 324 -21.16 -33.85 -10.81
C MET A 324 -22.23 -32.91 -11.38
N ILE A 325 -22.63 -33.15 -12.63
CA ILE A 325 -23.71 -32.44 -13.31
C ILE A 325 -24.87 -33.40 -13.50
N VAL A 326 -26.01 -33.08 -12.91
CA VAL A 326 -27.28 -33.80 -13.09
C VAL A 326 -28.07 -33.10 -14.19
N VAL A 327 -28.25 -33.78 -15.32
CA VAL A 327 -29.00 -33.28 -16.47
C VAL A 327 -30.41 -33.86 -16.43
N GLU A 328 -31.41 -33.01 -16.17
CA GLU A 328 -32.83 -33.37 -16.30
C GLU A 328 -33.14 -33.78 -17.73
N GLU A 329 -33.92 -34.84 -17.95
CA GLU A 329 -34.15 -35.43 -19.28
C GLU A 329 -32.88 -35.91 -20.02
N GLY A 330 -31.72 -35.94 -19.35
CA GLY A 330 -30.43 -36.34 -19.91
C GLY A 330 -30.32 -37.83 -20.28
N ARG A 331 -31.24 -38.68 -19.79
CA ARG A 331 -31.22 -40.14 -20.04
C ARG A 331 -31.19 -40.51 -21.52
N ASN A 332 -31.92 -39.77 -22.36
CA ASN A 332 -31.98 -40.04 -23.80
C ASN A 332 -30.71 -39.62 -24.56
N TYR A 333 -29.78 -38.96 -23.86
CA TYR A 333 -28.56 -38.39 -24.41
C TYR A 333 -27.29 -39.07 -23.87
N ILE A 334 -27.41 -40.20 -23.17
CA ILE A 334 -26.26 -40.99 -22.70
C ILE A 334 -25.33 -41.33 -23.87
N GLY A 335 -24.03 -41.07 -23.67
CA GLY A 335 -22.95 -41.22 -24.65
C GLY A 335 -22.76 -40.03 -25.60
N LYS A 336 -23.65 -39.02 -25.58
CA LYS A 336 -23.61 -37.86 -26.48
C LYS A 336 -23.16 -36.59 -25.74
N HIS A 337 -22.55 -35.68 -26.50
CA HIS A 337 -22.33 -34.30 -26.08
C HIS A 337 -23.57 -33.46 -26.39
N ILE A 338 -24.10 -32.76 -25.39
CA ILE A 338 -25.26 -31.89 -25.52
C ILE A 338 -25.01 -30.54 -24.84
N ASP A 339 -25.60 -29.49 -25.40
CA ASP A 339 -25.66 -28.19 -24.74
C ASP A 339 -26.77 -28.19 -23.70
N VAL A 340 -26.42 -27.84 -22.47
CA VAL A 340 -27.35 -27.78 -21.34
C VAL A 340 -27.32 -26.40 -20.72
N LEU A 341 -28.47 -25.96 -20.22
CA LEU A 341 -28.65 -24.73 -19.47
C LEU A 341 -28.67 -25.07 -17.98
N VAL A 342 -27.80 -24.43 -17.21
CA VAL A 342 -27.71 -24.64 -15.76
C VAL A 342 -28.97 -24.08 -15.09
N THR A 343 -29.66 -24.91 -14.31
CA THR A 343 -30.87 -24.52 -13.58
C THR A 343 -30.56 -24.10 -12.16
N SER A 344 -29.69 -24.84 -11.47
CA SER A 344 -29.28 -24.55 -10.10
C SER A 344 -27.94 -25.19 -9.76
N VAL A 345 -27.27 -24.68 -8.73
CA VAL A 345 -26.03 -25.25 -8.21
C VAL A 345 -26.24 -25.50 -6.72
N LEU A 346 -26.02 -26.75 -6.29
CA LEU A 346 -26.09 -27.16 -4.90
C LEU A 346 -24.70 -27.53 -4.39
N GLN A 347 -24.32 -26.97 -3.24
CA GLN A 347 -23.14 -27.40 -2.50
C GLN A 347 -23.53 -28.51 -1.53
N THR A 348 -22.86 -29.66 -1.60
CA THR A 348 -23.03 -30.79 -0.68
C THR A 348 -21.75 -31.05 0.10
N SER A 349 -21.82 -31.88 1.14
CA SER A 349 -20.64 -32.29 1.93
C SER A 349 -19.60 -33.07 1.12
N ALA A 350 -20.00 -33.71 0.00
CA ALA A 350 -19.11 -34.43 -0.90
C ALA A 350 -18.55 -33.57 -2.05
N GLY A 351 -18.96 -32.30 -2.14
CA GLY A 351 -18.56 -31.38 -3.20
C GLY A 351 -19.74 -30.64 -3.84
N ARG A 352 -19.47 -30.03 -5.00
CA ARG A 352 -20.44 -29.25 -5.76
C ARG A 352 -21.23 -30.16 -6.70
N MET A 353 -22.54 -29.93 -6.80
CA MET A 353 -23.44 -30.58 -7.74
C MET A 353 -24.16 -29.51 -8.57
N ILE A 354 -24.14 -29.65 -9.89
CA ILE A 354 -24.77 -28.73 -10.83
C ILE A 354 -26.01 -29.42 -11.40
N PHE A 355 -27.14 -28.73 -11.43
CA PHE A 355 -28.35 -29.20 -12.11
C PHE A 355 -28.52 -28.41 -13.40
N ALA A 356 -28.82 -29.10 -14.48
CA ALA A 356 -28.97 -28.52 -15.79
C ALA A 356 -30.09 -29.20 -16.57
N LYS A 357 -30.58 -28.54 -17.62
CA LYS A 357 -31.56 -29.09 -18.56
C LYS A 357 -31.06 -28.96 -20.00
N PRO A 358 -31.37 -29.90 -20.91
CA PRO A 358 -31.04 -29.77 -22.32
C PRO A 358 -31.55 -28.44 -22.89
N LYS A 359 -30.70 -27.75 -23.64
CA LYS A 359 -31.11 -26.59 -24.39
C LYS A 359 -32.04 -27.07 -25.51
N LEU A 360 -33.32 -26.77 -25.40
CA LEU A 360 -34.25 -26.94 -26.51
C LEU A 360 -33.77 -26.02 -27.64
N LEU A 361 -33.28 -26.60 -28.74
CA LEU A 361 -33.10 -25.87 -29.99
C LEU A 361 -34.47 -25.27 -30.34
N GLU A 362 -34.63 -23.96 -30.18
CA GLU A 362 -35.63 -23.21 -30.94
C GLU A 362 -35.33 -23.46 -32.41
N LYS A 363 -35.99 -24.48 -32.97
CA LYS A 363 -36.18 -24.55 -34.41
C LYS A 363 -37.05 -23.35 -34.77
N ALA A 364 -36.41 -22.25 -35.12
CA ALA A 364 -37.05 -21.15 -35.81
C ALA A 364 -37.75 -21.74 -37.05
N LEU A 365 -39.08 -21.60 -37.05
CA LEU A 365 -40.01 -21.99 -38.12
C LEU A 365 -39.79 -21.16 -39.38
#